data_AF-A0A4Q3AQG6-F1
#
_entry.id   AF-A0A4Q3AQG6-F1
#
_cell.length_a   1.000
_cell.length_b   1.000
_cell.length_c   1.000
_cell.angle_alpha   90.00
_cell.angle_beta   90.00
_cell.angle_gamma   90.00
#
_symmetry.space_group_name_H-M   'P 1'
#
loop_
_entity.id
_entity.type
_entity.pdbx_description
1 polymer ?
#
loop_
_entity_poly.entity_id
_entity_poly.type
_entity_poly.pdbx_seq_one_letter_code
_entity_poly.pdbx_strand_id
1 'polypeptide(L)' 'MRFFEISSGVRVPVNEEEQLLINIAVDKGQLRPSDLDERKEEVVRLMVNRGILNIESDDDGIFYEPNDAADLWRF' A
#
# COMPACT_ATOMS: atom_id res chain seq x y z
N MET A 1 -1.48 -7.42 17.51
CA MET A 1 -2.15 -7.45 16.18
C MET A 1 -2.33 -6.02 15.73
N ARG A 2 -1.91 -5.70 14.49
CA ARG A 2 -2.07 -4.38 13.87
C ARG A 2 -3.15 -4.47 12.79
N PHE A 3 -3.83 -3.35 12.56
CA PHE A 3 -4.88 -3.24 11.56
C PHE A 3 -4.61 -2.00 10.72
N PHE A 4 -4.86 -2.10 9.42
CA PHE A 4 -4.90 -0.98 8.50
C PHE A 4 -6.36 -0.71 8.11
N GLU A 5 -6.79 0.54 8.18
CA GLU A 5 -8.14 0.94 7.80
C GLU A 5 -8.09 1.42 6.35
N ILE A 6 -8.78 0.71 5.47
CA ILE A 6 -8.84 1.07 4.05
C ILE A 6 -9.97 2.07 3.77
N SER A 7 -9.96 2.70 2.60
CA SER A 7 -10.93 3.74 2.21
C SER A 7 -12.41 3.41 2.40
N SER A 8 -12.78 2.13 2.32
CA SER A 8 -14.15 1.67 2.61
C SER A 8 -14.53 1.64 4.10
N GLY A 9 -13.65 2.07 5.00
CA GLY A 9 -13.82 1.98 6.46
C GLY A 9 -13.60 0.56 7.02
N VAL A 10 -13.10 -0.35 6.19
CA VAL A 10 -12.83 -1.74 6.57
C VAL A 10 -11.45 -1.84 7.22
N ARG A 11 -11.39 -2.51 8.37
CA ARG A 11 -10.13 -2.80 9.07
C ARG A 11 -9.58 -4.15 8.64
N VAL A 12 -8.44 -4.12 7.95
CA VAL A 12 -7.77 -5.31 7.47
C VAL A 12 -6.61 -5.65 8.42
N PRO A 13 -6.51 -6.90 8.93
CA PRO A 13 -5.38 -7.31 9.75
C PRO A 13 -4.11 -7.33 8.89
N VAL A 14 -3.04 -6.71 9.39
CA VAL A 14 -1.75 -6.65 8.70
C VAL A 14 -0.65 -7.24 9.56
N ASN A 15 0.28 -7.94 8.92
CA ASN A 15 1.49 -8.42 9.58
C ASN A 15 2.56 -7.31 9.67
N GLU A 16 3.70 -7.60 10.29
CA GLU A 16 4.76 -6.59 10.49
C GLU A 16 5.41 -6.12 9.18
N GLU A 17 5.54 -7.01 8.21
CA GLU A 17 6.14 -6.74 6.90
C GLU A 17 5.22 -5.86 6.05
N GLU A 18 3.92 -6.18 6.01
CA GLU A 18 2.87 -5.39 5.36
C GLU A 18 2.77 -3.99 6.00
N GLN A 19 2.81 -3.90 7.33
CA GLN A 19 2.79 -2.62 8.03
C GLN A 19 4.03 -1.76 7.70
N LEU A 20 5.19 -2.38 7.56
CA LEU A 20 6.41 -1.67 7.17
C LEU A 20 6.27 -1.06 5.77
N LEU A 21 5.74 -1.83 4.82
CA LEU A 21 5.49 -1.37 3.44
C LEU A 21 4.46 -0.25 3.39
N ILE A 22 3.37 -0.36 4.16
CA ILE A 22 2.37 0.71 4.30
C ILE A 22 3.03 1.97 4.83
N ASN A 23 3.83 1.88 5.89
CA ASN A 23 4.49 3.04 6.47
C ASN A 23 5.44 3.73 5.47
N ILE A 24 6.19 2.95 4.69
CA ILE A 24 7.07 3.49 3.64
C ILE A 24 6.24 4.18 2.56
N ALA A 25 5.15 3.56 2.11
CA ALA A 25 4.27 4.12 1.09
C ALA A 25 3.56 5.40 1.58
N VAL A 26 3.14 5.47 2.84
CA VAL A 26 2.59 6.69 3.46
C VAL A 26 3.64 7.80 3.57
N ASP A 27 4.85 7.48 4.01
CA ASP A 27 5.92 8.46 4.21
C ASP A 27 6.45 9.04 2.88
N LYS A 28 6.60 8.18 1.86
CA LYS A 28 7.05 8.58 0.52
C LYS A 28 5.91 9.07 -0.40
N GLY A 29 4.66 8.88 -0.02
CA GLY A 29 3.48 9.04 -0.87
C GLY A 29 3.27 7.89 -1.85
N GLN A 30 4.35 7.34 -2.40
CA GLN A 30 4.33 6.24 -3.37
C GLN A 30 5.43 5.21 -3.11
N LEU A 31 5.14 3.96 -3.47
CA LEU A 31 6.08 2.84 -3.41
C LEU A 31 6.31 2.31 -4.83
N ARG A 32 7.54 2.41 -5.35
CA ARG A 32 7.87 1.91 -6.70
C ARG A 32 8.45 0.48 -6.62
N PRO A 33 8.22 -0.39 -7.64
CA PRO A 33 8.83 -1.72 -7.69
C PRO A 33 10.35 -1.70 -7.58
N SER A 34 11.00 -0.65 -8.11
CA SER A 34 12.45 -0.46 -8.01
C SER A 34 12.98 -0.35 -6.58
N ASP A 35 12.12 0.01 -5.62
CA ASP A 35 12.47 0.11 -4.20
C ASP A 35 12.25 -1.23 -3.45
N LEU A 36 11.77 -2.25 -4.14
CA LEU A 36 11.38 -3.54 -3.56
C LEU A 36 12.39 -4.63 -3.93
N ASP A 37 12.66 -5.51 -2.98
CA ASP A 37 13.29 -6.79 -3.26
C ASP A 37 12.22 -7.80 -3.71
N GLU A 38 12.64 -8.92 -4.31
CA GLU A 38 11.73 -9.94 -4.86
C GLU A 38 10.67 -10.41 -3.84
N ARG A 39 11.06 -10.51 -2.57
CA ARG A 39 10.16 -10.90 -1.48
C ARG A 39 9.12 -9.82 -1.21
N LYS A 40 9.54 -8.56 -1.10
CA LYS A 40 8.61 -7.43 -0.90
C LYS A 40 7.69 -7.24 -2.10
N GLU A 41 8.16 -7.49 -3.32
CA GLU A 41 7.28 -7.47 -4.50
C GLU A 41 6.15 -8.49 -4.37
N GLU A 42 6.44 -9.70 -3.91
CA GLU A 42 5.42 -10.72 -3.67
C GLU A 42 4.42 -10.26 -2.60
N VAL A 43 4.91 -9.69 -1.49
CA VAL A 43 4.06 -9.14 -0.42
C VAL A 43 3.19 -8.00 -0.94
N VAL A 44 3.74 -7.07 -1.71
CA VAL A 44 2.99 -5.94 -2.29
C VAL A 44 1.90 -6.44 -3.24
N ARG A 45 2.18 -7.44 -4.09
CA ARG A 45 1.16 -8.06 -4.96
C ARG A 45 0.04 -8.70 -4.14
N LEU A 46 0.36 -9.34 -3.01
CA LEU A 46 -0.65 -9.87 -2.09
C LEU A 46 -1.47 -8.74 -1.46
N MET A 47 -0.84 -7.64 -1.04
CA MET A 47 -1.51 -6.49 -0.47
C MET A 47 -2.46 -5.80 -1.46
N VAL A 48 -2.08 -5.71 -2.74
CA VAL A 48 -2.94 -5.22 -3.83
C VAL A 48 -4.15 -6.14 -4.02
N ASN A 49 -3.94 -7.45 -4.09
CA ASN A 49 -5.05 -8.41 -4.18
C ASN A 49 -6.00 -8.36 -2.97
N ARG A 50 -5.48 -7.96 -1.80
CA ARG A 50 -6.27 -7.76 -0.57
C ARG A 50 -6.96 -6.39 -0.50
N GLY A 51 -6.70 -5.50 -1.44
CA GLY A 51 -7.24 -4.14 -1.48
C GLY A 51 -6.63 -3.16 -0.46
N ILE A 52 -5.46 -3.49 0.09
CA ILE A 52 -4.71 -2.66 1.04
C ILE A 52 -3.92 -1.58 0.31
N LEU A 53 -3.34 -1.93 -0.84
CA LEU A 53 -2.63 -1.00 -1.72
C LEU A 53 -3.38 -0.91 -3.04
N ASN A 54 -3.37 0.28 -3.63
CA ASN A 54 -3.76 0.49 -5.02
C ASN A 54 -2.52 0.39 -5.90
N ILE A 55 -2.72 -0.09 -7.13
CA ILE A 55 -1.69 -0.06 -8.17
C ILE A 55 -2.09 1.03 -9.16
N GLU A 56 -1.18 1.98 -9.36
CA GLU A 56 -1.35 3.09 -10.27
C GLU A 56 -0.16 3.15 -11.23
N SER A 57 -0.28 3.93 -12.29
CA SER A 57 0.78 4.11 -13.28
C SER A 57 0.93 5.57 -13.66
N ASP A 58 2.16 6.06 -13.67
CA ASP A 58 2.56 7.38 -14.17
C ASP A 58 3.54 7.24 -15.35
N ASP A 59 4.09 8.37 -15.80
CA ASP A 59 5.07 8.42 -16.89
C ASP A 59 6.38 7.66 -16.56
N ASP A 60 6.68 7.46 -15.27
CA ASP A 60 7.87 6.77 -14.78
C ASP A 60 7.64 5.26 -14.53
N GLY A 61 6.39 4.78 -14.64
CA GLY A 61 6.02 3.38 -14.54
C GLY A 61 4.93 3.11 -13.50
N ILE A 62 4.89 1.87 -13.01
CA ILE A 62 3.91 1.47 -11.99
C ILE A 62 4.38 1.92 -10.59
N PHE A 63 3.44 2.32 -9.76
CA PHE A 63 3.66 2.61 -8.35
C PHE A 63 2.49 2.12 -7.51
N TYR A 64 2.73 1.96 -6.21
CA TYR A 64 1.74 1.49 -5.25
C TYR A 64 1.49 2.56 -4.20
N GLU A 65 0.21 2.78 -3.89
CA GLU A 65 -0.22 3.74 -2.87
C GLU A 65 -1.10 3.06 -1.83
N PRO A 66 -1.05 3.48 -0.55
CA PRO A 66 -1.96 3.00 0.47
C PRO A 66 -3.41 3.33 0.10
N ASN A 67 -4.30 2.35 0.17
CA ASN A 67 -5.72 2.58 0.02
C ASN A 67 -6.29 3.16 1.33
N ASP A 68 -5.84 4.34 1.74
CA ASP A 68 -6.21 4.97 3.02
C ASP A 68 -7.56 5.70 2.92
N ALA A 69 -8.38 5.58 3.96
CA ALA A 69 -9.61 6.37 4.12
C ALA A 69 -9.35 7.85 4.33
N ALA A 70 -8.16 8.24 4.81
CA ALA A 70 -7.79 9.65 4.90
C ALA A 70 -7.76 10.35 3.53
N ASP A 71 -7.59 9.59 2.43
CA ASP A 71 -7.52 10.14 1.07
C ASP A 71 -8.89 10.54 0.50
N LEU A 72 -9.99 10.03 1.09
CA LEU A 72 -11.36 10.44 0.73
C LEU A 72 -11.71 11.89 1.09
N TRP A 73 -10.89 12.57 1.90
CA TRP A 73 -11.12 13.96 2.33
C TRP A 73 -10.26 15.01 1.61
N ARG A 74 -9.44 14.61 0.62
CA ARG A 74 -8.61 15.54 -0.17
C ARG A 74 -9.23 16.02 -1.49
N PHE A 75 -10.50 15.67 -1.76
CA PHE A 75 -11.27 16.13 -2.92
C PHE A 75 -12.51 16.94 -2.52
#